data_AF-A0A9E3KFW8-F1
#
_entry.id   AF-A0A9E3KFW8-F1
#
_cell.length_a   1.000
_cell.length_b   1.000
_cell.length_c   1.000
_cell.angle_alpha   90.00
_cell.angle_beta   90.00
_cell.angle_gamma   90.00
#
_symmetry.space_group_name_H-M   'P 1'
#
loop_
_entity.id
_entity.type
_entity.pdbx_description
1 polymer ?
#
loop_
_entity_poly.entity_id
_entity_poly.type
_entity_poly.pdbx_seq_one_letter_code
_entity_poly.pdbx_strand_id
1 'polypeptide(L)'
;MTPSFRLLAKRRFLPLFATQFLGAFNDNLFRTAMIMLVIYRIYNDPAQEAAFSAIAGGLFILPFFLFSALSGQLADCHDKTQIIRLVKTAEIVIMIAGAAGLILENIPLMLLALLSMGAHSTFFGPIKYAILPQHLEDDQVLPGTGLV
;
A
#
# COMPACT_ATOMS: atom_id res chain seq x y z
N MET A 1 28.73 -9.83 7.05
CA MET A 1 27.39 -9.23 7.27
C MET A 1 27.51 -7.73 7.09
N THR A 2 27.05 -7.22 5.95
CA THR A 2 27.05 -5.78 5.66
C THR A 2 26.01 -5.13 6.58
N PRO A 3 26.34 -4.08 7.36
CA PRO A 3 25.38 -3.47 8.28
C PRO A 3 24.16 -2.95 7.51
N SER A 4 22.94 -3.37 7.88
CA SER A 4 21.71 -3.03 7.15
C SER A 4 21.55 -1.52 6.95
N PHE A 5 21.91 -0.69 7.93
CA PHE A 5 21.84 0.77 7.81
C PHE A 5 22.76 1.37 6.74
N ARG A 6 23.85 0.69 6.35
CA ARG A 6 24.71 1.15 5.23
C ARG A 6 24.06 0.98 3.86
N LEU A 7 23.07 0.09 3.73
CA LEU A 7 22.30 -0.09 2.49
C LEU A 7 21.41 1.13 2.21
N LEU A 8 20.86 1.77 3.24
CA LEU A 8 20.06 2.99 3.10
C LEU A 8 20.86 4.16 2.51
N ALA A 9 22.19 4.18 2.68
CA ALA A 9 23.04 5.20 2.06
C ALA A 9 23.38 4.91 0.58
N LYS A 10 23.02 3.74 0.05
CA LYS A 10 23.33 3.35 -1.33
C LYS A 10 22.28 3.90 -2.29
N ARG A 11 22.73 4.55 -3.38
CA ARG A 11 21.86 5.09 -4.44
C ARG A 11 20.98 4.05 -5.12
N ARG A 12 21.35 2.77 -5.09
CA ARG A 12 20.56 1.65 -5.64
C ARG A 12 19.38 1.22 -4.77
N PHE A 13 19.43 1.48 -3.46
CA PHE A 13 18.43 1.01 -2.50
C PHE A 13 17.59 2.13 -1.91
N LEU A 14 18.18 3.31 -1.66
CA LEU A 14 17.47 4.43 -1.03
C LEU A 14 16.17 4.84 -1.76
N PRO A 15 16.14 5.00 -3.10
CA PRO A 15 14.91 5.38 -3.79
C PRO A 15 13.82 4.30 -3.69
N LEU A 16 14.23 3.04 -3.73
CA LEU A 16 13.34 1.89 -3.61
C LEU A 16 12.74 1.80 -2.21
N PHE A 17 13.58 1.91 -1.18
CA PHE A 17 13.17 1.98 0.22
C PHE A 17 12.20 3.15 0.46
N ALA A 18 12.55 4.36 0.01
CA ALA A 18 11.71 5.54 0.18
C ALA A 18 10.34 5.37 -0.48
N THR A 19 10.30 4.80 -1.69
CA THR A 19 9.04 4.55 -2.42
C THR A 19 8.14 3.55 -1.68
N GLN A 20 8.74 2.50 -1.12
CA GLN A 20 8.01 1.47 -0.37
C GLN A 20 7.55 1.99 0.99
N PHE A 21 8.41 2.72 1.71
CA PHE A 21 8.08 3.36 2.97
C PHE A 21 6.95 4.37 2.81
N LEU A 22 7.05 5.28 1.84
CA LEU A 22 6.02 6.29 1.58
C LEU A 22 4.70 5.64 1.16
N GLY A 23 4.74 4.56 0.36
CA GLY A 23 3.54 3.81 0.01
C GLY A 23 2.88 3.17 1.23
N ALA A 24 3.64 2.46 2.06
CA ALA A 24 3.10 1.85 3.27
C ALA A 24 2.58 2.90 4.27
N PHE A 25 3.28 4.02 4.41
CA PHE A 25 2.83 5.14 5.22
C PHE A 25 1.52 5.71 4.69
N ASN A 26 1.42 5.97 3.39
CA ASN A 26 0.23 6.51 2.75
C ASN A 26 -0.99 5.60 2.95
N ASP A 27 -0.82 4.28 2.76
CA ASP A 27 -1.88 3.28 2.97
C ASP A 27 -2.46 3.33 4.39
N ASN A 28 -1.57 3.35 5.38
CA ASN A 28 -1.98 3.39 6.78
C ASN A 28 -2.55 4.77 7.16
N LEU A 29 -1.94 5.85 6.70
CA LEU A 29 -2.39 7.21 6.99
C LEU A 29 -3.80 7.43 6.46
N PHE A 30 -4.07 7.08 5.20
CA PHE A 30 -5.39 7.25 4.60
C PHE A 30 -6.45 6.46 5.37
N ARG A 31 -6.20 5.17 5.61
CA ARG A 31 -7.13 4.32 6.33
C ARG A 31 -7.41 4.86 7.74
N THR A 32 -6.37 5.19 8.49
CA THR A 32 -6.53 5.69 9.87
C THR A 32 -7.24 7.03 9.88
N ALA A 33 -6.90 7.96 8.98
CA ALA A 33 -7.57 9.25 8.86
C ALA A 33 -9.05 9.10 8.50
N MET A 34 -9.38 8.22 7.56
CA MET A 34 -10.76 7.91 7.19
C MET A 34 -11.55 7.35 8.38
N ILE A 35 -11.00 6.35 9.07
CA ILE A 35 -11.65 5.75 10.24
C ILE A 35 -11.86 6.81 11.33
N MET A 36 -10.83 7.61 11.64
CA MET A 36 -10.95 8.69 12.63
C MET A 36 -12.00 9.72 12.24
N LEU A 37 -12.02 10.17 10.98
CA LEU A 37 -13.02 11.14 10.52
C LEU A 37 -14.43 10.57 10.68
N VAL A 38 -14.66 9.35 10.19
CA VAL A 38 -15.98 8.72 10.23
C VAL A 38 -16.44 8.47 11.66
N ILE A 39 -15.55 7.99 12.53
CA ILE A 39 -15.84 7.74 13.96
C ILE A 39 -16.13 9.04 14.71
N TYR A 40 -15.32 10.09 14.55
CA TYR A 40 -15.43 11.28 15.41
C TYR A 40 -16.34 12.37 14.87
N ARG A 41 -16.64 12.38 13.56
CA ARG A 41 -17.47 13.43 12.95
C ARG A 41 -18.83 12.94 12.45
N ILE A 42 -18.94 11.69 12.04
CA ILE A 42 -20.14 11.19 11.35
C ILE A 42 -20.97 10.33 12.29
N TYR A 43 -20.34 9.33 12.90
CA TYR A 43 -20.99 8.47 13.89
C TYR A 43 -20.82 9.05 15.30
N ASN A 44 -21.81 8.83 16.15
CA ASN A 44 -21.76 9.15 17.58
C ASN A 44 -22.18 7.92 18.43
N ASP A 45 -22.13 6.73 17.82
CA ASP A 45 -22.58 5.47 18.41
C ASP A 45 -21.45 4.41 18.32
N PRO A 46 -20.94 3.91 19.47
CA PRO A 46 -19.89 2.89 19.51
C PRO A 46 -20.18 1.63 18.69
N ALA A 47 -21.45 1.23 18.54
CA ALA A 47 -21.80 0.05 17.76
C ALA A 47 -21.58 0.26 16.25
N GLN A 48 -21.87 1.46 15.76
CA GLN A 48 -21.68 1.84 14.35
C GLN A 48 -20.19 2.02 14.02
N GLU A 49 -19.40 2.54 14.98
CA GLU A 49 -17.94 2.67 14.85
C GLU A 49 -17.25 1.31 14.65
N ALA A 50 -17.62 0.32 15.48
CA ALA A 50 -17.07 -1.03 15.40
C ALA A 50 -17.44 -1.70 14.08
N ALA A 51 -18.70 -1.59 13.65
CA ALA A 51 -19.17 -2.13 12.39
C ALA A 51 -18.46 -1.49 11.19
N PHE A 52 -18.32 -0.16 11.17
CA PHE A 52 -17.64 0.56 10.10
C PHE A 52 -16.16 0.17 10.01
N SER A 53 -15.47 0.12 11.15
CA SER A 53 -14.06 -0.28 11.20
C SER A 53 -13.84 -1.71 10.69
N ALA A 54 -14.74 -2.63 11.03
CA ALA A 54 -14.70 -4.00 10.53
C ALA A 54 -14.93 -4.07 9.01
N ILE A 55 -15.91 -3.32 8.49
CA ILE A 55 -16.21 -3.25 7.06
C ILE A 55 -15.02 -2.64 6.29
N ALA A 56 -14.46 -1.53 6.76
CA ALA A 56 -13.28 -0.90 6.18
C ALA A 56 -12.06 -1.83 6.22
N GLY A 57 -11.85 -2.53 7.34
CA GLY A 57 -10.86 -3.59 7.49
C GLY A 57 -10.99 -4.65 6.39
N GLY A 58 -12.18 -5.23 6.28
CA GLY A 58 -12.53 -6.26 5.31
C GLY A 58 -12.39 -5.78 3.86
N LEU A 59 -12.89 -4.60 3.51
CA LEU A 59 -12.81 -4.04 2.16
C LEU A 59 -11.38 -3.84 1.68
N PHE A 60 -10.46 -3.46 2.57
CA PHE A 60 -9.06 -3.33 2.17
C PHE A 60 -8.38 -4.70 1.98
N ILE A 61 -8.72 -5.70 2.79
CA ILE A 61 -8.11 -7.04 2.73
C ILE A 61 -8.71 -7.87 1.59
N LEU A 62 -9.98 -7.65 1.25
CA LEU A 62 -10.72 -8.43 0.26
C LEU A 62 -9.99 -8.53 -1.11
N PRO A 63 -9.47 -7.43 -1.70
CA PRO A 63 -8.69 -7.52 -2.92
C PRO A 63 -7.44 -8.40 -2.79
N PHE A 64 -6.76 -8.39 -1.64
CA PHE A 64 -5.61 -9.27 -1.41
C PHE A 64 -6.01 -10.73 -1.51
N PHE A 65 -7.13 -11.09 -0.88
CA PHE A 65 -7.63 -12.45 -0.94
C PHE A 65 -8.00 -12.86 -2.38
N LEU A 66 -8.72 -12.00 -3.10
CA LEU A 66 -9.24 -12.31 -4.44
C LEU A 66 -8.17 -12.29 -5.54
N PHE A 67 -7.21 -11.36 -5.47
CA PHE A 67 -6.25 -11.12 -6.54
C PHE A 67 -4.82 -11.55 -6.21
N SER A 68 -4.55 -12.14 -5.03
CA SER A 68 -3.20 -12.61 -4.65
C SER A 68 -2.55 -13.49 -5.71
N ALA A 69 -3.23 -14.53 -6.18
CA ALA A 69 -2.69 -15.46 -7.18
C ALA A 69 -2.38 -14.75 -8.51
N LEU A 70 -3.28 -13.89 -8.97
CA LEU A 70 -3.10 -13.09 -10.18
C LEU A 70 -1.92 -12.13 -10.05
N SER A 71 -1.80 -11.46 -8.90
CA SER A 71 -0.71 -10.52 -8.63
C SER A 71 0.67 -11.19 -8.62
N GLY A 72 0.76 -12.42 -8.09
CA GLY A 72 1.99 -13.21 -8.11
C GLY A 72 2.41 -13.59 -9.53
N GLN A 73 1.48 -14.15 -10.31
CA GLN A 73 1.74 -14.48 -11.73
C GLN A 73 2.15 -13.26 -12.54
N LEU A 74 1.51 -12.10 -12.30
CA LEU A 74 1.86 -10.87 -12.99
C LEU A 74 3.29 -10.41 -12.63
N ALA A 75 3.69 -10.53 -11.36
CA ALA A 75 5.04 -10.19 -10.89
C ALA A 75 6.15 -11.08 -11.49
N ASP A 76 5.81 -12.34 -11.78
CA ASP A 76 6.75 -13.32 -12.33
C ASP A 76 6.91 -13.18 -13.86
N CYS A 77 5.81 -12.98 -14.58
CA CYS A 77 5.80 -13.05 -16.05
C CYS A 77 6.05 -11.71 -16.77
N HIS A 78 6.04 -10.56 -16.07
CA HIS A 78 6.12 -9.24 -16.69
C HIS A 78 7.28 -8.39 -16.16
N ASP A 79 7.61 -7.30 -16.86
CA ASP A 79 8.57 -6.30 -16.40
C ASP A 79 8.04 -5.60 -15.14
N LYS A 80 8.69 -5.91 -14.02
CA LYS A 80 8.40 -5.36 -12.68
C LYS A 80 8.44 -3.84 -12.69
N THR A 81 9.31 -3.23 -13.47
CA THR A 81 9.44 -1.77 -13.55
C THR A 81 8.20 -1.13 -14.17
N GLN A 82 7.65 -1.73 -15.22
CA GLN A 82 6.43 -1.22 -15.87
C GLN A 82 5.23 -1.32 -14.94
N ILE A 83 5.07 -2.46 -14.26
CA ILE A 83 3.97 -2.64 -13.32
C ILE A 83 4.10 -1.68 -12.13
N ILE A 84 5.29 -1.52 -11.55
CA ILE A 84 5.51 -0.55 -10.46
C ILE A 84 5.08 0.85 -10.87
N ARG A 85 5.45 1.31 -12.07
CA ARG A 85 5.06 2.64 -12.56
C ARG A 85 3.55 2.77 -12.73
N LEU A 86 2.90 1.75 -13.29
CA LEU A 86 1.44 1.73 -13.47
C LEU A 86 0.72 1.79 -12.12
N VAL A 87 1.10 0.91 -11.20
CA VAL A 87 0.55 0.78 -9.86
C VAL A 87 0.76 2.09 -9.09
N LYS A 88 1.98 2.64 -9.05
CA LYS A 88 2.23 3.96 -8.42
C LYS A 88 1.48 5.13 -9.05
N THR A 89 1.26 5.11 -10.37
CA THR A 89 0.44 6.15 -11.01
C THR A 89 -1.02 6.02 -10.59
N ALA A 90 -1.54 4.79 -10.50
CA ALA A 90 -2.88 4.53 -9.98
C ALA A 90 -3.01 4.96 -8.51
N GLU A 91 -1.98 4.78 -7.67
CA GLU A 91 -1.97 5.26 -6.28
C GLU A 91 -2.28 6.76 -6.20
N ILE A 92 -1.65 7.58 -7.05
CA ILE A 92 -1.86 9.03 -7.05
C ILE A 92 -3.32 9.36 -7.36
N VAL A 93 -3.91 8.71 -8.36
CA VAL A 93 -5.32 8.91 -8.74
C VAL A 93 -6.26 8.48 -7.60
N ILE A 94 -6.01 7.32 -7.00
CA ILE A 94 -6.79 6.80 -5.87
C ILE A 94 -6.68 7.76 -4.68
N MET A 95 -5.50 8.31 -4.41
CA MET A 95 -5.28 9.23 -3.31
C MET A 95 -5.94 10.59 -3.53
N ILE A 96 -5.99 11.09 -4.77
CA ILE A 96 -6.75 12.30 -5.09
C ILE A 96 -8.23 12.08 -4.83
N ALA A 97 -8.78 10.93 -5.27
CA ALA A 97 -10.18 10.58 -5.01
C ALA A 97 -10.45 10.37 -3.51
N GLY A 98 -9.55 9.71 -2.79
CA GLY A 98 -9.64 9.50 -1.35
C GLY A 98 -9.57 10.81 -0.56
N ALA A 99 -8.65 11.72 -0.92
CA ALA A 99 -8.56 13.05 -0.32
C ALA A 99 -9.83 13.87 -0.57
N ALA A 100 -10.40 13.81 -1.78
CA ALA A 100 -11.69 14.42 -2.07
C ALA A 100 -12.81 13.81 -1.21
N GLY A 101 -12.81 12.48 -1.02
CA GLY A 101 -13.73 11.78 -0.11
C GLY A 101 -13.64 12.28 1.33
N LEU A 102 -12.42 12.48 1.84
CA LEU A 102 -12.19 13.02 3.19
C LEU A 102 -12.70 14.47 3.32
N ILE A 103 -12.38 15.34 2.36
CA ILE A 103 -12.76 16.76 2.39
C ILE A 103 -14.28 16.94 2.27
N LEU A 104 -14.92 16.12 1.43
CA LEU A 104 -16.37 16.16 1.19
C LEU A 104 -17.16 15.35 2.24
N GLU A 105 -16.48 14.69 3.18
CA GLU A 105 -17.07 13.79 4.16
C GLU A 105 -17.95 12.70 3.52
N ASN A 106 -17.60 12.28 2.29
CA ASN A 106 -18.37 11.32 1.50
C ASN A 106 -17.91 9.88 1.74
N ILE A 107 -18.64 9.14 2.58
CA ILE A 107 -18.31 7.77 2.99
C ILE A 107 -18.18 6.81 1.81
N PRO A 108 -19.15 6.72 0.86
CA PRO A 108 -19.00 5.85 -0.31
C PRO A 108 -17.71 6.12 -1.09
N LEU A 109 -17.34 7.38 -1.30
CA LEU A 109 -16.12 7.74 -2.02
C LEU A 109 -14.86 7.32 -1.25
N MET A 110 -14.85 7.50 0.07
CA MET A 110 -13.76 7.05 0.93
C MET A 110 -13.61 5.52 0.92
N LEU A 111 -14.71 4.77 1.02
CA LEU A 111 -14.72 3.31 0.97
C LEU A 111 -14.29 2.77 -0.41
N LEU A 112 -14.71 3.43 -1.49
CA LEU A 112 -14.27 3.09 -2.84
C LEU A 112 -12.77 3.32 -3.00
N ALA A 113 -12.25 4.46 -2.53
CA ALA A 113 -10.82 4.73 -2.52
C ALA A 113 -10.06 3.69 -1.68
N LEU A 114 -10.58 3.29 -0.52
CA LEU A 114 -9.99 2.26 0.32
C LEU A 114 -9.94 0.88 -0.36
N LEU A 115 -11.02 0.49 -1.03
CA LEU A 115 -11.08 -0.75 -1.81
C LEU A 115 -10.08 -0.72 -2.97
N SER A 116 -10.04 0.39 -3.72
CA SER A 116 -9.09 0.58 -4.81
C SER A 116 -7.65 0.56 -4.33
N MET A 117 -7.37 1.16 -3.16
CA MET A 117 -6.07 1.10 -2.51
C MET A 117 -5.71 -0.33 -2.12
N GLY A 118 -6.63 -1.11 -1.54
CA GLY A 118 -6.42 -2.53 -1.26
C GLY A 118 -6.07 -3.33 -2.52
N ALA A 119 -6.77 -3.08 -3.63
CA ALA A 119 -6.46 -3.71 -4.92
C ALA A 119 -5.07 -3.31 -5.43
N HIS A 120 -4.77 -2.01 -5.44
CA HIS A 120 -3.45 -1.48 -5.77
C HIS A 120 -2.33 -2.16 -4.96
N SER A 121 -2.47 -2.21 -3.64
CA SER A 121 -1.45 -2.76 -2.75
C SER A 121 -1.32 -4.28 -2.87
N THR A 122 -2.36 -4.98 -3.33
CA THR A 122 -2.30 -6.39 -3.72
C THR A 122 -1.33 -6.61 -4.88
N PHE A 123 -1.39 -5.79 -5.92
CA PHE A 123 -0.47 -5.88 -7.05
C PHE A 123 0.94 -5.42 -6.70
N PHE A 124 1.07 -4.39 -5.85
CA PHE A 124 2.37 -3.88 -5.43
C PHE A 124 3.13 -4.88 -4.53
N GLY A 125 2.42 -5.63 -3.69
CA GLY A 125 2.97 -6.51 -2.65
C GLY A 125 4.02 -7.53 -3.13
N PRO A 126 3.70 -8.41 -4.09
CA PRO A 126 4.68 -9.37 -4.62
C PRO A 126 5.83 -8.66 -5.35
N ILE A 127 5.52 -7.60 -6.08
CA ILE A 127 6.46 -6.90 -6.95
C ILE A 127 7.53 -6.16 -6.15
N LYS A 128 7.16 -5.54 -5.02
CA LYS A 128 8.11 -4.82 -4.15
C LYS A 128 9.20 -5.73 -3.57
N TYR A 129 8.90 -7.01 -3.36
CA TYR A 129 9.90 -7.99 -2.92
C TYR A 129 10.64 -8.61 -4.10
N ALA A 130 9.96 -8.88 -5.21
CA ALA A 130 10.57 -9.48 -6.39
C ALA A 130 11.60 -8.58 -7.10
N ILE A 131 11.55 -7.26 -6.87
CA ILE A 131 12.53 -6.30 -7.42
C ILE A 131 13.81 -6.18 -6.57
N LEU A 132 13.78 -6.58 -5.29
CA LEU A 132 14.92 -6.47 -4.37
C LEU A 132 16.15 -7.25 -4.86
N PRO A 133 16.05 -8.54 -5.27
CA PRO A 133 17.20 -9.30 -5.78
C PRO A 133 17.78 -8.74 -7.08
N GLN A 134 17.02 -7.92 -7.82
CA GLN A 134 17.50 -7.29 -9.05
C GLN A 134 18.35 -6.04 -8.79
N HIS A 135 18.23 -5.43 -7.61
CA HIS A 135 18.88 -4.17 -7.25
C HIS A 135 19.91 -4.32 -6.12
N LEU A 136 19.96 -5.50 -5.49
CA LEU A 136 20.85 -5.83 -4.38
C LEU A 136 21.76 -6.99 -4.76
N GLU A 137 22.96 -7.01 -4.18
CA GLU A 137 23.85 -8.18 -4.24
C GLU A 137 23.27 -9.32 -3.38
N ASP A 138 23.63 -10.57 -3.68
CA ASP A 138 23.07 -11.76 -3.01
C ASP A 138 23.23 -11.72 -1.47
N ASP A 139 24.34 -11.18 -0.97
CA ASP A 139 24.62 -11.01 0.46
C ASP A 139 23.80 -9.88 1.12
N GLN A 140 23.14 -9.05 0.30
CA GLN A 140 22.37 -7.88 0.71
C GLN A 140 20.86 -8.09 0.61
N VAL A 141 20.39 -9.15 -0.04
CA VAL A 141 18.95 -9.41 -0.21
C VAL A 141 18.27 -9.58 1.15
N LEU A 142 18.79 -10.43 2.04
CA LEU A 142 18.22 -10.65 3.37
C LEU A 142 18.15 -9.38 4.22
N PRO A 143 19.26 -8.62 4.43
CA PRO A 143 19.20 -7.37 5.19
C PRO A 143 18.38 -6.27 4.49
N GLY A 144 18.32 -6.27 3.15
CA GLY A 144 17.48 -5.36 2.37
C GLY A 144 15.99 -5.63 2.58
N THR A 145 15.57 -6.90 2.52
CA THR A 145 14.19 -7.31 2.82
C THR A 145 13.80 -6.96 4.24
N GLY A 146 14.69 -7.13 5.22
CA GLY A 146 14.41 -6.78 6.62
C GLY A 146 14.21 -5.29 6.90
N LEU A 147 14.61 -4.41 5.96
CA LEU A 147 14.37 -2.97 6.07
C LEU A 147 13.01 -2.53 5.53
N VAL A 148 12.32 -3.36 4.73
CA VAL A 148 11.10 -3.01 3.98
C VAL A 148 9.88 -3.75 4.51
#